data_AF-I2G5I3-F1
#
_entry.id   AF-I2G5I3-F1
#
_cell.length_a   1.000
_cell.length_b   1.000
_cell.length_c   1.000
_cell.angle_alpha   90.00
_cell.angle_beta   90.00
_cell.angle_gamma   90.00
#
_symmetry.space_group_name_H-M   'P 1'
#
loop_
_entity.id
_entity.type
_entity.pdbx_description
1 polymer ?
#
loop_
_entity_poly.entity_id
_entity_poly.type
_entity_poly.pdbx_seq_one_letter_code
_entity_poly.pdbx_strand_id
1 'polypeptide(L)'
;MIGFNAVHAALQRPCIKSKVDALEGYGHGDATICYSGHNSILKNDKFTDKSKGMFGYLHHYKCNGADVHCFWIKAPNQWRGYAGMDYENMAMWSSLRCKFDKDSVTLTCE
;
A
#
# COMPACT_ATOMS: atom_id res chain seq x y z
N MET A 1 -40.92 6.14 10.76
CA MET A 1 -40.00 7.08 10.08
C MET A 1 -38.64 6.43 10.03
N ILE A 2 -38.09 6.35 8.81
CA ILE A 2 -36.89 5.62 8.41
C ILE A 2 -35.65 6.39 8.90
N GLY A 3 -34.63 5.67 9.36
CA GLY A 3 -33.34 6.26 9.72
C GLY A 3 -32.27 5.24 10.11
N PHE A 4 -32.13 4.16 9.33
CA PHE A 4 -30.90 3.35 9.36
C PHE A 4 -29.75 4.19 8.77
N ASN A 5 -29.13 5.05 9.58
CA ASN A 5 -27.82 5.62 9.26
C ASN A 5 -26.74 4.58 9.52
N ALA A 6 -26.80 3.47 8.79
CA ALA A 6 -25.58 2.78 8.41
C ALA A 6 -24.93 3.68 7.37
N VAL A 7 -24.24 4.72 7.84
CA VAL A 7 -23.17 5.34 7.08
C VAL A 7 -22.22 4.19 6.84
N HIS A 8 -22.39 3.53 5.70
CA HIS A 8 -21.35 2.80 5.05
C HIS A 8 -20.15 3.75 5.14
N ALA A 9 -19.24 3.47 6.08
CA ALA A 9 -17.88 3.94 5.97
C ALA A 9 -17.48 3.46 4.58
N ALA A 10 -17.58 4.34 3.60
CA ALA A 10 -17.36 4.00 2.21
C ALA A 10 -15.99 3.33 2.23
N LEU A 11 -15.95 2.06 1.83
CA LEU A 11 -14.79 1.20 2.02
C LEU A 11 -13.56 2.00 1.60
N GLN A 12 -12.52 2.03 2.43
CA GLN A 12 -11.36 2.86 2.15
C GLN A 12 -10.65 2.38 0.87
N ARG A 13 -10.79 1.08 0.59
CA ARG A 13 -10.15 0.34 -0.49
C ARG A 13 -10.47 0.79 -1.91
N PRO A 14 -11.71 1.07 -2.37
CA PRO A 14 -11.95 1.58 -3.71
C PRO A 14 -11.25 2.91 -4.00
N CYS A 15 -11.17 3.81 -3.01
CA CYS A 15 -10.38 5.03 -3.16
C CYS A 15 -8.90 4.70 -3.33
N ILE A 16 -8.32 3.90 -2.44
CA ILE A 16 -6.90 3.50 -2.50
C ILE A 16 -6.59 2.78 -3.82
N LYS A 17 -7.47 1.88 -4.26
CA LYS A 17 -7.34 1.17 -5.54
C LYS A 17 -7.26 2.14 -6.72
N SER A 18 -8.12 3.14 -6.78
CA SER A 18 -8.05 4.15 -7.86
C SER A 18 -6.70 4.88 -7.92
N LYS A 19 -6.01 5.02 -6.77
CA LYS A 19 -4.69 5.67 -6.72
C LYS A 19 -3.58 4.74 -7.19
N VAL A 20 -3.66 3.45 -6.85
CA VAL A 20 -2.74 2.43 -7.36
C VAL A 20 -2.87 2.29 -8.87
N ASP A 21 -4.09 2.19 -9.39
CA ASP A 21 -4.34 2.01 -10.82
C ASP A 21 -3.77 3.20 -11.65
N ALA A 22 -3.74 4.41 -11.07
CA ALA A 22 -3.11 5.59 -11.68
C ALA A 22 -1.57 5.62 -11.59
N LEU A 23 -0.98 4.76 -10.76
CA LEU A 23 0.46 4.69 -10.45
C LEU A 23 1.07 3.33 -10.80
N GLU A 24 0.31 2.47 -11.48
CA GLU A 24 0.75 1.13 -11.90
C GLU A 24 2.03 1.23 -12.74
N GLY A 25 3.04 0.41 -12.41
CA GLY A 25 4.30 0.36 -13.14
C GLY A 25 5.16 1.62 -13.08
N TYR A 26 4.83 2.60 -12.22
CA TYR A 26 5.58 3.84 -12.13
C TYR A 26 7.05 3.60 -11.70
N GLY A 27 7.98 4.30 -12.37
CA GLY A 27 9.40 4.31 -11.97
C GLY A 27 10.17 3.01 -12.17
N HIS A 28 9.66 2.06 -12.98
CA HIS A 28 10.23 0.72 -13.14
C HIS A 28 10.29 -0.10 -11.84
N GLY A 29 9.40 0.18 -10.89
CA GLY A 29 9.23 -0.66 -9.70
C GLY A 29 8.63 -2.02 -10.06
N ASP A 30 8.93 -3.03 -9.25
CA ASP A 30 8.30 -4.35 -9.33
C ASP A 30 6.97 -4.38 -8.56
N ALA A 31 6.71 -3.38 -7.70
CA ALA A 31 5.42 -3.17 -7.09
C ALA A 31 5.16 -1.69 -6.78
N THR A 32 3.89 -1.30 -6.86
CA THR A 32 3.36 -0.03 -6.36
C THR A 32 2.38 -0.35 -5.26
N ILE A 33 2.57 0.24 -4.09
CA ILE A 33 1.75 0.00 -2.90
C ILE A 33 1.20 1.35 -2.45
N CYS A 34 -0.11 1.41 -2.23
CA CYS A 34 -0.76 2.51 -1.52
C CYS A 34 -1.35 1.96 -0.22
N TYR A 35 -0.94 2.54 0.90
CA TYR A 35 -1.29 2.02 2.22
C TYR A 35 -1.61 3.15 3.19
N SER A 36 -2.62 2.93 4.03
CA SER A 36 -2.92 3.78 5.17
C SER A 36 -2.57 3.05 6.47
N GLY A 37 -1.64 3.62 7.23
CA GLY A 37 -1.22 3.09 8.53
C GLY A 37 0.28 2.86 8.66
N HIS A 38 0.67 2.33 9.82
CA HIS A 38 2.06 2.02 10.16
C HIS A 38 2.60 0.89 9.27
N ASN A 39 3.80 1.09 8.73
CA ASN A 39 4.44 0.13 7.84
C ASN A 39 5.99 0.24 7.92
N SER A 40 6.69 -0.70 7.30
CA SER A 40 8.16 -0.80 7.30
C SER A 40 8.89 0.40 6.68
N ILE A 41 8.22 1.23 5.87
CA ILE A 41 8.84 2.44 5.31
C ILE A 41 8.92 3.56 6.34
N LEU A 42 7.90 3.70 7.18
CA LEU A 42 7.86 4.72 8.23
C LEU A 42 8.65 4.30 9.47
N LYS A 43 8.94 3.01 9.62
CA LYS A 43 9.76 2.47 10.70
C LYS A 43 11.23 2.49 10.33
N ASN A 44 12.11 2.79 11.28
CA ASN A 44 13.56 2.72 11.08
C ASN A 44 14.07 1.27 11.21
N ASP A 45 13.45 0.33 10.50
CA ASP A 45 13.94 -1.03 10.37
C ASP A 45 14.51 -1.30 8.97
N LYS A 46 15.36 -2.33 8.88
CA LYS A 46 16.00 -2.78 7.63
C LYS A 46 15.10 -3.71 6.81
N PHE A 47 13.80 -3.77 7.12
CA PHE A 47 12.88 -4.70 6.46
C PHE A 47 12.63 -4.29 5.01
N THR A 48 12.45 -2.99 4.77
CA THR A 48 12.35 -2.43 3.42
C THR A 48 13.64 -1.72 3.06
N ASP A 49 14.25 -2.11 1.95
CA ASP A 49 15.38 -1.38 1.38
C ASP A 49 14.89 -0.06 0.80
N LYS A 50 15.30 1.05 1.42
CA LYS A 50 14.94 2.42 1.04
C LYS A 50 16.06 3.12 0.26
N SER A 51 17.08 2.37 -0.16
CA SER A 51 18.19 2.91 -0.92
C SER A 51 17.73 3.39 -2.31
N LYS A 52 18.51 4.31 -2.87
CA LYS A 52 18.24 4.88 -4.19
C LYS A 52 18.21 3.77 -5.24
N GLY A 53 17.11 3.67 -5.98
CA GLY A 53 16.92 2.66 -7.03
C GLY A 53 16.17 1.41 -6.57
N MET A 54 15.97 1.23 -5.26
CA MET A 54 15.21 0.11 -4.68
C MET A 54 13.83 0.54 -4.16
N PHE A 55 13.67 1.83 -3.91
CA PHE A 55 12.46 2.44 -3.38
C PHE A 55 12.27 3.86 -3.92
N GLY A 56 11.02 4.28 -4.04
CA GLY A 56 10.69 5.68 -4.21
C GLY A 56 9.30 6.03 -3.69
N TYR A 57 9.22 7.16 -2.99
CA TYR A 57 7.96 7.76 -2.61
C TYR A 57 7.28 8.38 -3.83
N LEU A 58 5.99 8.11 -4.02
CA LEU A 58 5.22 8.62 -5.15
C LEU A 58 4.35 9.81 -4.73
N HIS A 59 3.41 9.58 -3.82
CA HIS A 59 2.42 10.59 -3.49
C HIS A 59 1.72 10.34 -2.15
N HIS A 60 1.17 11.41 -1.58
CA HIS A 60 0.26 11.40 -0.43
C HIS A 60 -1.17 11.69 -0.91
N TYR A 61 -2.12 10.83 -0.57
CA TYR A 61 -3.54 11.06 -0.85
C TYR A 61 -4.35 11.07 0.43
N LYS A 62 -5.53 11.69 0.35
CA LYS A 62 -6.60 11.49 1.34
C LYS A 62 -7.70 10.62 0.75
N CYS A 63 -8.02 9.53 1.43
CA CYS A 63 -9.13 8.64 1.09
C CYS A 63 -10.09 8.57 2.29
N ASN A 64 -11.29 9.13 2.15
CA ASN A 64 -12.33 9.15 3.18
C ASN A 64 -11.82 9.64 4.56
N GLY A 65 -10.95 10.65 4.54
CA GLY A 65 -10.35 11.24 5.75
C GLY A 65 -9.06 10.56 6.23
N ALA A 66 -8.72 9.37 5.71
CA ALA A 66 -7.49 8.68 6.04
C ALA A 66 -6.32 9.11 5.13
N ASP A 67 -5.15 9.26 5.73
CA ASP A 67 -3.90 9.52 5.01
C ASP A 67 -3.37 8.23 4.37
N VAL A 68 -3.11 8.29 3.06
CA VAL A 68 -2.64 7.17 2.26
C VAL A 68 -1.32 7.55 1.61
N HIS A 69 -0.29 6.74 1.85
CA HIS A 69 1.01 6.93 1.24
C HIS A 69 1.20 5.90 0.14
N CYS A 70 1.59 6.37 -1.05
CA CYS A 70 1.90 5.54 -2.19
C CYS A 70 3.40 5.56 -2.50
N PHE A 71 3.96 4.42 -2.81
CA PHE A 71 5.38 4.23 -3.09
C PHE A 71 5.60 3.02 -3.98
N TRP A 72 6.76 2.97 -4.64
CA TRP A 72 7.21 1.79 -5.37
C TRP A 72 8.40 1.13 -4.68
N ILE A 73 8.52 -0.18 -4.88
CA ILE A 73 9.70 -0.97 -4.54
C ILE A 73 10.16 -1.77 -5.76
N LYS A 74 11.46 -2.08 -5.83
CA LYS A 74 12.06 -2.90 -6.88
C LYS A 74 12.70 -4.13 -6.27
N ALA A 75 12.57 -5.29 -6.91
CA ALA A 75 13.20 -6.51 -6.45
C ALA A 75 14.75 -6.46 -6.58
N PRO A 76 15.50 -7.04 -5.64
CA PRO A 76 15.02 -7.74 -4.44
C PRO A 76 14.66 -6.76 -3.31
N ASN A 77 13.42 -6.82 -2.80
CA ASN A 77 12.98 -5.95 -1.70
C ASN A 77 11.73 -6.52 -1.01
N GLN A 78 11.41 -6.01 0.17
CA GLN A 78 10.27 -6.44 0.97
C GLN A 78 9.54 -5.25 1.58
N TRP A 79 8.25 -5.38 1.78
CA TRP A 79 7.41 -4.39 2.45
C TRP A 79 6.43 -5.06 3.40
N ARG A 80 6.13 -4.40 4.52
CA ARG A 80 5.17 -4.91 5.50
C ARG A 80 4.29 -3.81 6.10
N GLY A 81 2.99 -4.07 6.12
CA GLY A 81 2.02 -3.31 6.90
C GLY A 81 1.93 -3.81 8.34
N TYR A 82 1.76 -2.91 9.30
CA TYR A 82 1.65 -3.22 10.73
C TYR A 82 0.29 -2.85 11.34
N ALA A 83 -0.57 -2.15 10.61
CA ALA A 83 -1.87 -1.70 11.12
C ALA A 83 -3.01 -2.59 10.59
N GLY A 84 -3.60 -3.38 11.50
CA GLY A 84 -4.83 -4.17 11.31
C GLY A 84 -4.70 -5.28 10.28
N MET A 85 -5.31 -6.44 10.51
CA MET A 85 -5.35 -7.54 9.54
C MET A 85 -6.31 -7.25 8.37
N ASP A 86 -6.59 -5.97 8.15
CA ASP A 86 -7.73 -5.48 7.40
C ASP A 86 -7.18 -4.98 6.07
N TYR A 87 -7.22 -5.85 5.06
CA TYR A 87 -6.81 -5.56 3.68
C TYR A 87 -7.48 -4.28 3.12
N GLU A 88 -8.55 -3.81 3.75
CA GLU A 88 -9.29 -2.59 3.39
C GLU A 88 -8.45 -1.30 3.40
N ASN A 89 -7.30 -1.29 4.10
CA ASN A 89 -6.41 -0.12 4.17
C ASN A 89 -5.34 -0.09 3.07
N MET A 90 -5.45 -0.96 2.06
CA MET A 90 -4.42 -1.10 1.05
C MET A 90 -4.95 -1.41 -0.34
N ALA A 91 -4.16 -1.03 -1.33
CA ALA A 91 -4.17 -1.64 -2.64
C ALA A 91 -2.73 -1.72 -3.15
N MET A 92 -2.49 -2.64 -4.07
CA MET A 92 -1.19 -2.76 -4.73
C MET A 92 -1.34 -3.23 -6.16
N TRP A 93 -0.38 -2.81 -6.97
CA TRP A 93 0.00 -3.47 -8.20
C TRP A 93 1.33 -4.14 -7.97
N SER A 94 1.53 -5.33 -8.55
CA SER A 94 2.78 -6.06 -8.41
C SER A 94 3.07 -6.88 -9.66
N SER A 95 4.34 -6.92 -10.06
CA SER A 95 4.82 -7.79 -11.13
C SER A 95 4.86 -9.25 -10.67
N LEU A 96 5.16 -10.17 -11.60
CA LEU A 96 5.31 -11.61 -11.31
C LEU A 96 6.49 -11.92 -10.37
N ARG A 97 7.37 -10.96 -10.14
CA ARG A 97 8.52 -11.08 -9.22
C ARG A 97 8.11 -10.92 -7.77
N CYS A 98 6.90 -10.45 -7.50
CA CYS A 98 6.41 -10.17 -6.16
C CYS A 98 5.33 -11.16 -5.73
N LYS A 99 5.35 -11.51 -4.44
CA LYS A 99 4.36 -12.36 -3.78
C LYS A 99 3.84 -11.65 -2.53
N PHE A 100 2.52 -11.53 -2.44
CA PHE A 100 1.85 -10.93 -1.29
C PHE A 100 1.33 -12.03 -0.36
N ASP A 101 1.76 -11.97 0.90
CA ASP A 101 1.21 -12.73 2.00
C ASP A 101 0.21 -11.85 2.77
N LYS A 102 -1.06 -12.21 2.65
CA LYS A 102 -2.17 -11.50 3.31
C LYS A 102 -2.20 -11.70 4.82
N ASP A 103 -1.71 -12.83 5.33
CA ASP A 103 -1.83 -13.18 6.75
C ASP A 103 -0.84 -12.35 7.57
N SER A 104 0.32 -12.04 6.99
CA SER A 104 1.35 -11.20 7.59
C SER A 104 1.39 -9.76 7.04
N VAL A 105 0.51 -9.43 6.09
CA VAL A 105 0.46 -8.17 5.32
C VAL A 105 1.85 -7.81 4.77
N THR A 106 2.49 -8.78 4.12
CA THR A 106 3.88 -8.67 3.65
C THR A 106 3.95 -8.88 2.14
N LEU A 107 4.67 -8.00 1.46
CA LEU A 107 5.04 -8.17 0.05
C LEU A 107 6.54 -8.50 -0.03
N THR A 108 6.88 -9.59 -0.72
CA THR A 108 8.27 -9.97 -1.01
C THR A 108 8.49 -10.01 -2.51
N CYS A 109 9.52 -9.35 -3.01
CA CYS A 109 9.87 -9.30 -4.43
C CYS A 109 11.29 -9.84 -4.67
N GLU A 110 11.45 -10.74 -5.65
CA GLU A 110 12.70 -11.47 -5.96
C GLU A 110 13.16 -11.32 -7.42
#